data_AF-A0A380G1E7-F1
#
_entry.id   AF-A0A380G1E7-F1
#
_cell.length_a   1.000
_cell.length_b   1.000
_cell.length_c   1.000
_cell.angle_alpha   90.00
_cell.angle_beta   90.00
_cell.angle_gamma   90.00
#
_symmetry.space_group_name_H-M   'P 1'
#
loop_
_entity.id
_entity.type
_entity.pdbx_description
1 polymer ?
#
loop_
_entity_poly.entity_id
_entity_poly.type
_entity_poly.pdbx_seq_one_letter_code
_entity_poly.pdbx_strand_id
1 'polypeptide(L)'
;MFIIAKGARIKIDEHIDRLEELKQNDPYTDYNKAIERLRAAKSRLNGRLLKSNVEEARSLLNANDINVEEVDALLEYTPQHQDVEADNKLIKTLENVRSVYVSSFVVYRKSCEENDDVFNAVDGAIDELLEVGYREEADLLTDAMPDIENERGKRPDPNRF
;
A
#
# COMPACT_ATOMS: atom_id res chain seq x y z
N MET A 1 -1.56 -13.64 15.52
CA MET A 1 -0.50 -13.58 14.49
C MET A 1 -0.01 -12.14 14.21
N PHE A 2 -0.87 -11.18 13.85
CA PHE A 2 -0.46 -9.80 13.56
C PHE A 2 0.24 -9.07 14.72
N ILE A 3 -0.24 -9.25 15.96
CA ILE A 3 0.38 -8.68 17.16
C ILE A 3 1.79 -9.27 17.38
N ILE A 4 1.93 -10.59 17.20
CA ILE A 4 3.21 -11.30 17.32
C ILE A 4 4.20 -10.83 16.24
N ALA A 5 3.75 -10.71 14.99
CA ALA A 5 4.58 -10.15 13.91
C ALA A 5 4.95 -8.68 14.13
N LYS A 6 4.08 -7.88 14.76
CA LYS A 6 4.43 -6.52 15.19
C LYS A 6 5.54 -6.55 16.25
N GLY A 7 5.42 -7.40 17.27
CA GLY A 7 6.45 -7.57 18.29
C GLY A 7 7.80 -8.01 17.71
N ALA A 8 7.81 -9.00 16.83
CA ALA A 8 9.01 -9.45 16.14
C ALA A 8 9.71 -8.32 15.38
N ARG A 9 8.95 -7.51 14.63
CA ARG A 9 9.50 -6.39 13.85
C ARG A 9 10.11 -5.30 14.71
N ILE A 10 9.49 -4.98 15.85
CA ILE A 10 10.03 -4.00 16.81
C ILE A 10 11.38 -4.48 17.34
N LYS A 11 11.48 -5.75 17.77
CA LYS A 11 12.75 -6.31 18.26
C LYS A 11 13.83 -6.32 17.18
N ILE A 12 13.47 -6.61 15.92
CA ILE A 12 14.40 -6.52 14.79
C ILE A 12 14.88 -5.08 14.58
N ASP A 13 13.99 -4.09 14.69
CA ASP A 13 14.36 -2.67 14.60
C ASP A 13 15.34 -2.28 15.71
N GLU A 14 15.09 -2.70 16.95
CA GLU A 14 16.04 -2.47 18.06
C GLU A 14 17.42 -3.08 17.79
N HIS A 15 17.51 -4.23 17.11
CA HIS A 15 18.78 -4.81 16.69
C HIS A 15 19.45 -4.01 15.57
N ILE A 16 18.68 -3.49 14.61
CA ILE A 16 19.19 -2.62 13.54
C ILE A 16 19.76 -1.35 14.16
N ASP A 17 19.01 -0.69 15.04
CA ASP A 17 19.41 0.55 15.71
C ASP A 17 20.73 0.36 16.47
N ARG A 18 20.87 -0.74 17.23
CA ARG A 18 22.13 -1.10 17.91
C ARG A 18 23.31 -1.27 16.95
N LEU A 19 23.11 -1.91 15.80
CA LEU A 19 24.18 -2.09 14.81
C LEU A 19 24.52 -0.77 14.11
N GLU A 20 23.54 0.10 13.89
CA GLU A 20 23.75 1.44 13.35
C GLU A 20 24.55 2.32 14.32
N GLU A 21 24.29 2.23 15.63
CA GLU A 21 25.09 2.88 16.68
C GLU A 21 26.52 2.32 16.73
N LEU A 22 26.69 0.99 16.68
CA LEU A 22 28.02 0.37 16.66
C LEU A 22 28.82 0.78 15.43
N LYS A 23 28.18 0.88 14.27
CA LYS A 23 28.80 1.36 13.02
C LYS A 23 29.32 2.80 13.14
N GLN A 24 28.62 3.66 13.89
CA GLN A 24 29.09 5.03 14.14
C GLN A 24 30.32 5.04 15.07
N ASN A 25 30.37 4.11 16.04
CA ASN A 25 31.43 4.05 17.05
C ASN A 25 32.64 3.21 16.62
N ASP A 26 32.48 2.30 15.67
CA ASP A 26 33.53 1.46 15.10
C ASP A 26 33.42 1.39 13.56
N PRO A 27 34.00 2.37 12.85
CA PRO A 27 33.90 2.46 11.40
C PRO A 27 34.74 1.41 10.64
N TYR A 28 35.57 0.63 11.34
CA TYR A 28 36.42 -0.40 10.73
C TYR A 28 35.72 -1.76 10.64
N THR A 29 34.64 -1.97 11.38
CA THR A 29 33.82 -3.18 11.32
C THR A 29 32.64 -2.98 10.35
N ASP A 30 32.50 -3.89 9.38
CA ASP A 30 31.41 -3.83 8.40
C ASP A 30 30.11 -4.45 8.93
N TYR A 31 29.29 -3.62 9.56
CA TYR A 31 27.95 -4.00 10.02
C TYR A 31 26.89 -3.97 8.91
N ASN A 32 27.19 -3.46 7.70
CA ASN A 32 26.17 -3.26 6.66
C ASN A 32 25.50 -4.57 6.27
N LYS A 33 26.28 -5.65 6.13
CA LYS A 33 25.76 -6.96 5.77
C LYS A 33 24.79 -7.52 6.81
N ALA A 34 25.05 -7.28 8.10
CA ALA A 34 24.16 -7.69 9.18
C ALA A 34 22.86 -6.86 9.16
N ILE A 35 22.98 -5.54 8.99
CA ILE A 35 21.84 -4.62 8.88
C ILE A 35 20.95 -4.98 7.68
N GLU A 36 21.53 -5.25 6.51
CA GLU A 36 20.78 -5.66 5.32
C GLU A 36 20.01 -6.96 5.54
N ARG A 37 20.62 -7.95 6.19
CA ARG A 37 19.96 -9.22 6.55
C ARG A 37 18.80 -9.00 7.51
N LEU A 38 18.96 -8.12 8.51
CA LEU A 38 17.88 -7.79 9.45
C LEU A 38 16.73 -7.05 8.76
N ARG A 39 17.03 -6.11 7.87
CA ARG A 39 16.02 -5.43 7.05
C ARG A 39 15.29 -6.42 6.13
N ALA A 40 16.00 -7.39 5.55
CA ALA A 40 15.40 -8.46 4.79
C ALA A 40 14.48 -9.34 5.65
N ALA A 41 14.92 -9.74 6.85
CA ALA A 41 14.11 -10.50 7.80
C ALA A 41 12.82 -9.75 8.17
N LYS A 42 12.93 -8.45 8.49
CA LYS A 42 11.79 -7.57 8.75
C LYS A 42 10.83 -7.51 7.56
N SER A 43 11.36 -7.38 6.34
CA SER A 43 10.55 -7.34 5.11
C SER A 43 9.73 -8.62 4.92
N ARG A 44 10.32 -9.79 5.19
CA ARG A 44 9.60 -11.08 5.16
C ARG A 44 8.43 -11.14 6.16
N LEU A 45 8.55 -10.47 7.30
CA LEU A 45 7.50 -10.36 8.32
C LEU A 45 6.49 -9.22 8.09
N ASN A 46 6.78 -8.28 7.18
CA ASN A 46 5.85 -7.24 6.74
C ASN A 46 4.86 -7.75 5.67
N GLY A 47 5.29 -8.73 4.88
CA GLY A 47 4.46 -9.36 3.86
C GLY A 47 3.47 -10.36 4.45
N ARG A 48 3.02 -11.28 3.60
CA ARG A 48 2.18 -12.39 4.04
C ARG A 48 2.97 -13.31 4.98
N LEU A 49 2.40 -13.62 6.14
CA LEU A 49 3.00 -14.51 7.15
C LEU A 49 2.86 -15.98 6.74
N LEU A 50 3.47 -16.32 5.59
CA LEU A 50 3.61 -17.68 5.10
C LEU A 50 4.72 -18.39 5.87
N LYS A 51 4.59 -19.71 6.04
CA LYS A 51 5.58 -20.49 6.79
C LYS A 51 6.98 -20.30 6.20
N SER A 52 7.10 -20.34 4.87
CA SER A 52 8.36 -20.08 4.16
C SER A 52 8.94 -18.69 4.45
N ASN A 53 8.11 -17.64 4.51
CA ASN A 53 8.57 -16.29 4.80
C ASN A 53 9.05 -16.16 6.25
N VAL A 54 8.34 -16.80 7.19
CA VAL A 54 8.74 -16.80 8.61
C VAL A 54 10.01 -17.65 8.82
N GLU A 55 10.16 -18.77 8.11
CA GLU A 55 11.37 -19.60 8.13
C GLU A 55 12.59 -18.86 7.55
N GLU A 56 12.39 -18.14 6.44
CA GLU A 56 13.45 -17.31 5.85
C GLU A 56 13.84 -16.15 6.78
N ALA A 57 12.86 -15.49 7.40
CA ALA A 57 13.12 -14.46 8.42
C ALA A 57 13.97 -15.03 9.58
N ARG A 58 13.60 -16.20 10.10
CA ARG A 58 14.35 -16.89 11.16
C ARG A 58 15.77 -17.24 10.71
N SER A 59 15.94 -17.75 9.49
CA SER A 59 17.27 -18.07 8.96
C SER A 59 18.16 -16.84 8.85
N LEU A 60 17.61 -15.69 8.45
CA LEU A 60 18.35 -14.43 8.36
C LEU A 60 18.74 -13.88 9.73
N LEU A 61 17.90 -14.06 10.75
CA LEU A 61 18.20 -13.69 12.14
C LEU A 61 19.28 -14.59 12.75
N ASN A 62 19.15 -15.91 12.59
CA ASN A 62 20.12 -16.89 13.08
C ASN A 62 21.50 -16.74 12.42
N ALA A 63 21.56 -16.29 11.16
CA ALA A 63 22.82 -15.98 10.48
C ALA A 63 23.60 -14.80 11.10
N ASN A 64 22.99 -14.10 12.07
CA ASN A 64 23.60 -13.04 12.85
C ASN A 64 23.49 -13.31 14.36
N ASP A 65 23.28 -14.57 14.77
CA ASP A 65 23.15 -14.99 16.18
C ASP A 65 22.05 -14.26 16.96
N ILE A 66 21.01 -13.80 16.27
CA ILE A 66 19.87 -13.10 16.86
C ILE A 66 18.70 -14.08 16.96
N ASN A 67 18.19 -14.24 18.18
CA ASN A 67 16.96 -14.99 18.44
C ASN A 67 15.80 -14.04 18.77
N VAL A 68 14.67 -14.20 18.10
CA VAL A 68 13.44 -13.43 18.34
C VAL A 68 12.31 -14.43 18.59
N GLU A 69 11.89 -14.56 19.85
CA GLU A 69 10.89 -15.54 20.29
C GLU A 69 9.56 -15.42 19.53
N GLU A 70 9.17 -14.20 19.14
CA GLU A 70 7.99 -13.95 18.35
C GLU A 70 8.07 -14.59 16.95
N VAL A 71 9.26 -14.72 16.37
CA VAL A 71 9.45 -15.40 15.07
C VAL A 71 9.25 -16.91 15.23
N ASP A 72 9.72 -17.49 16.33
CA ASP A 72 9.48 -18.90 16.65
C ASP A 72 7.98 -19.15 16.91
N ALA A 73 7.33 -18.28 17.68
CA ALA A 73 5.89 -18.36 17.89
C ALA A 73 5.11 -18.26 16.57
N LEU A 74 5.51 -17.38 15.65
CA LEU A 74 4.87 -17.29 14.32
C LEU A 74 4.94 -18.63 13.58
N LEU A 75 6.05 -19.36 13.64
CA LEU A 75 6.17 -20.67 12.98
C LEU A 75 5.19 -21.70 13.53
N GLU A 76 4.93 -21.69 14.83
CA GLU A 76 3.96 -22.60 15.47
C GLU A 76 2.53 -22.31 15.03
N TYR A 77 2.19 -21.03 14.83
CA TYR A 77 0.84 -20.62 14.43
C TYR A 77 0.62 -20.57 12.92
N THR A 78 1.66 -20.69 12.10
CA THR A 78 1.50 -20.55 10.64
C THR A 78 0.89 -21.83 10.06
N PRO A 79 -0.31 -21.77 9.44
CA PRO A 79 -0.90 -22.95 8.83
C PRO A 79 0.01 -23.51 7.73
N GLN A 80 0.08 -24.85 7.65
CA GLN A 80 0.95 -25.54 6.68
C GLN A 80 0.49 -25.35 5.22
N HIS A 81 -0.74 -24.90 5.00
CA HIS A 81 -1.32 -24.72 3.67
C HIS A 81 -1.88 -23.31 3.48
N GLN A 82 -1.55 -22.70 2.34
CA GLN A 82 -2.18 -21.48 1.87
C GLN A 82 -3.61 -21.79 1.41
N ASP A 83 -4.58 -21.04 1.91
CA ASP A 83 -5.90 -20.97 1.30
C ASP A 83 -5.82 -20.06 0.05
N VAL A 84 -5.31 -20.65 -1.03
CA VAL A 84 -5.14 -19.99 -2.34
C VAL A 84 -6.49 -19.50 -2.89
N GLU A 85 -7.59 -20.16 -2.49
CA GLU A 85 -8.93 -19.79 -2.91
C GLU A 85 -9.39 -18.49 -2.25
N ALA A 86 -9.14 -18.33 -0.95
CA ALA A 86 -9.43 -17.09 -0.22
C ALA A 86 -8.65 -15.89 -0.79
N ASP A 87 -7.38 -16.06 -1.16
CA ASP A 87 -6.58 -14.99 -1.76
C ASP A 87 -7.09 -14.58 -3.13
N ASN A 88 -7.37 -15.55 -4.00
CA ASN A 88 -7.89 -15.29 -5.35
C ASN A 88 -9.25 -14.60 -5.31
N LYS A 89 -10.08 -14.94 -4.32
CA LYS A 89 -11.35 -14.26 -4.07
C LYS A 89 -11.14 -12.79 -3.70
N LEU A 90 -10.20 -12.51 -2.79
CA LEU A 90 -9.87 -11.13 -2.39
C LEU A 90 -9.33 -10.30 -3.56
N ILE A 91 -8.42 -10.87 -4.37
CA ILE A 91 -7.88 -10.19 -5.56
C ILE A 91 -9.01 -9.84 -6.54
N LYS A 92 -9.90 -10.79 -6.85
CA LYS A 92 -11.06 -10.53 -7.72
C LYS A 92 -11.99 -9.45 -7.15
N THR A 93 -12.20 -9.43 -5.84
CA THR A 93 -12.97 -8.37 -5.18
C THR A 93 -12.31 -7.01 -5.37
N LEU A 94 -10.99 -6.91 -5.19
CA LEU A 94 -10.25 -5.67 -5.41
C LEU A 94 -10.28 -5.20 -6.87
N GLU A 95 -10.14 -6.12 -7.82
CA GLU A 95 -10.26 -5.83 -9.26
C GLU A 95 -11.66 -5.30 -9.60
N ASN A 96 -12.70 -5.91 -9.03
CA ASN A 96 -14.08 -5.44 -9.22
C ASN A 96 -14.30 -4.05 -8.62
N VAL A 97 -13.84 -3.80 -7.38
CA VAL A 97 -13.96 -2.47 -6.74
C VAL A 97 -13.24 -1.41 -7.56
N ARG A 98 -12.01 -1.71 -8.03
CA ARG A 98 -11.26 -0.81 -8.91
C ARG A 98 -12.00 -0.57 -10.22
N SER A 99 -12.54 -1.63 -10.85
CA SER A 99 -13.28 -1.52 -12.10
C SER A 99 -14.51 -0.63 -11.92
N VAL A 100 -15.26 -0.80 -10.84
CA VAL A 100 -16.44 0.01 -10.52
C VAL A 100 -16.04 1.47 -10.30
N TYR A 101 -15.03 1.75 -9.47
CA TYR A 101 -14.54 3.11 -9.20
C TYR A 101 -14.03 3.82 -10.47
N VAL A 102 -13.25 3.13 -11.29
CA VAL A 102 -12.75 3.70 -12.55
C VAL A 102 -13.90 3.88 -13.54
N SER A 103 -14.84 2.93 -13.62
CA SER A 103 -16.00 3.05 -14.51
C SER A 103 -16.91 4.20 -14.12
N SER A 104 -17.14 4.46 -12.83
CA SER A 104 -17.97 5.58 -12.39
C SER A 104 -17.34 6.92 -12.75
N PHE A 105 -16.01 7.04 -12.63
CA PHE A 105 -15.29 8.24 -13.07
C PHE A 105 -15.28 8.41 -14.60
N VAL A 106 -15.08 7.32 -15.35
CA VAL A 106 -15.11 7.34 -16.83
C VAL A 106 -16.50 7.70 -17.34
N VAL A 107 -17.56 7.11 -16.76
CA VAL A 107 -18.94 7.41 -17.13
C VAL A 107 -19.28 8.86 -16.79
N TYR A 108 -18.95 9.33 -15.58
CA TYR A 108 -19.19 10.72 -15.19
C TYR A 108 -18.44 11.71 -16.08
N ARG A 109 -17.15 11.48 -16.34
CA ARG A 109 -16.37 12.32 -17.27
C ARG A 109 -16.95 12.31 -18.67
N LYS A 110 -17.38 11.15 -19.18
CA LYS A 110 -18.01 11.06 -20.49
C LYS A 110 -19.30 11.88 -20.54
N SER A 111 -20.12 11.83 -19.49
CA SER A 111 -21.30 12.68 -19.38
C SER A 111 -20.95 14.18 -19.37
N CYS A 112 -19.84 14.57 -18.73
CA CYS A 112 -19.33 15.95 -18.79
C CYS A 112 -18.80 16.33 -20.18
N GLU A 113 -18.08 15.45 -20.88
CA GLU A 113 -17.57 15.69 -22.24
C GLU A 113 -18.72 15.77 -23.28
N GLU A 114 -19.81 15.03 -23.08
CA GLU A 114 -20.95 14.98 -24.00
C GLU A 114 -22.07 16.00 -23.65
N ASN A 115 -21.90 16.81 -22.60
CA ASN A 115 -22.94 17.69 -22.03
C ASN A 115 -24.27 16.95 -21.76
N ASP A 116 -24.16 15.72 -21.25
CA ASP A 116 -25.25 14.80 -20.99
C ASP A 116 -26.08 15.22 -19.75
N ASP A 117 -27.20 14.57 -19.48
CA ASP A 117 -28.16 14.91 -18.41
C ASP A 117 -27.49 15.06 -17.03
N VAL A 118 -26.47 14.23 -16.75
CA VAL A 118 -25.72 14.28 -15.49
C VAL A 118 -24.88 15.55 -15.38
N PHE A 119 -24.27 16.01 -16.48
CA PHE A 119 -23.54 17.28 -16.49
C PHE A 119 -24.49 18.45 -16.25
N ASN A 120 -25.60 18.50 -17.00
CA ASN A 120 -26.58 19.58 -16.87
C ASN A 120 -27.21 19.65 -15.47
N ALA A 121 -27.39 18.50 -14.81
CA ALA A 121 -27.88 18.45 -13.44
C ALA A 121 -26.87 18.98 -12.41
N VAL A 122 -25.57 18.70 -12.60
CA VAL A 122 -24.52 19.23 -11.72
C VAL A 122 -24.31 20.73 -11.96
N ASP A 123 -24.27 21.16 -13.22
CA ASP A 123 -24.15 22.56 -13.63
C ASP A 123 -25.31 23.40 -13.08
N GLY A 124 -26.55 22.92 -13.24
CA GLY A 124 -27.73 23.57 -12.67
C GLY A 124 -27.72 23.64 -11.14
N ALA A 125 -27.21 22.60 -10.46
CA ALA A 125 -27.07 22.63 -9.00
C ALA A 125 -26.03 23.66 -8.54
N ILE A 126 -24.93 23.87 -9.29
CA ILE A 126 -23.93 24.91 -9.02
C ILE A 126 -24.57 26.29 -9.17
N ASP A 127 -25.32 26.53 -10.25
CA ASP A 127 -26.02 27.80 -10.48
C ASP A 127 -27.03 28.11 -9.37
N GLU A 128 -27.83 27.12 -8.96
CA GLU A 128 -28.78 27.28 -7.84
C GLU A 128 -28.06 27.62 -6.54
N LEU A 129 -26.96 26.93 -6.21
CA LEU A 129 -26.16 27.20 -5.01
C LEU A 129 -25.57 28.61 -5.01
N LEU A 130 -25.10 29.10 -6.17
CA LEU A 130 -24.60 30.45 -6.32
C LEU A 130 -25.71 31.50 -6.17
N GLU A 131 -26.91 31.23 -6.70
CA GLU A 131 -28.07 32.12 -6.60
C GLU A 131 -28.53 32.29 -5.15
N VAL A 132 -28.56 31.21 -4.36
CA VAL A 132 -28.96 31.24 -2.94
C VAL A 132 -27.81 31.58 -1.96
N GLY A 133 -26.57 31.72 -2.45
CA GLY A 133 -25.43 32.23 -1.70
C GLY A 133 -24.50 31.20 -1.05
N TYR A 134 -24.65 29.91 -1.37
CA TYR A 134 -23.78 28.80 -0.91
C TYR A 134 -22.54 28.66 -1.80
N ARG A 135 -21.65 29.66 -1.72
CA ARG A 135 -20.47 29.73 -2.59
C ARG A 135 -19.44 28.63 -2.33
N GLU A 136 -19.22 28.27 -1.06
CA GLU A 136 -18.24 27.23 -0.71
C GLU A 136 -18.66 25.85 -1.24
N GLU A 137 -19.95 25.55 -1.18
CA GLU A 137 -20.51 24.31 -1.71
C GLU A 137 -20.50 24.27 -3.25
N ALA A 138 -20.76 25.42 -3.89
CA ALA A 138 -20.65 25.57 -5.34
C ALA A 138 -19.19 25.39 -5.82
N ASP A 139 -18.21 25.96 -5.11
CA ASP A 139 -16.78 25.81 -5.39
C ASP A 139 -16.34 24.35 -5.26
N LEU A 140 -16.78 23.65 -4.20
CA LEU A 140 -16.49 22.22 -4.00
C LEU A 140 -17.03 21.33 -5.12
N LEU A 141 -18.24 21.62 -5.61
CA LEU A 141 -18.83 20.90 -6.75
C LEU A 141 -18.09 21.20 -8.05
N THR A 142 -17.74 22.48 -8.28
CA THR A 142 -16.97 22.92 -9.44
C THR A 142 -15.59 22.25 -9.48
N ASP A 143 -14.88 22.20 -8.35
CA ASP A 143 -13.57 21.53 -8.21
C ASP A 143 -13.67 20.00 -8.40
N ALA A 144 -14.83 19.42 -8.09
CA ALA A 144 -15.08 17.99 -8.29
C ALA A 144 -15.43 17.64 -9.75
N MET A 145 -15.78 18.63 -10.58
CA MET A 145 -16.02 18.40 -12.00
C MET A 145 -14.71 18.01 -12.71
N PRO A 146 -14.76 17.02 -13.62
CA PRO A 146 -13.59 16.62 -14.36
C PRO A 146 -13.15 17.77 -15.28
N ASP A 147 -11.86 18.11 -15.23
CA ASP A 147 -11.26 19.05 -16.18
C ASP A 147 -11.32 18.45 -17.61
N ILE A 148 -12.23 19.03 -18.40
CA ILE A 148 -12.52 18.67 -19.79
C ILE A 148 -11.63 19.42 -20.79
N GLU A 149 -10.94 20.49 -20.38
CA GLU A 149 -10.10 21.31 -21.26
C GLU A 149 -8.68 20.76 -21.40
N ASN A 150 -8.17 20.07 -20.38
CA ASN A 150 -6.83 19.49 -20.43
C ASN A 150 -6.77 18.14 -21.15
N GLU A 151 -6.15 18.12 -22.34
CA GLU A 151 -5.69 16.91 -23.01
C GLU A 151 -4.97 15.99 -22.01
N ARG A 152 -5.41 14.73 -21.91
CA ARG A 152 -4.73 13.70 -21.10
C ARG A 152 -3.22 13.84 -21.26
N GLY A 153 -2.50 14.05 -20.17
CA GLY A 153 -1.09 13.70 -20.10
C GLY A 153 -0.97 12.25 -20.60
N LYS A 154 -0.43 12.09 -21.83
CA LYS A 154 -0.34 10.78 -22.48
C LYS A 154 0.36 9.85 -21.51
N ARG A 155 -0.29 8.73 -21.17
CA ARG A 155 0.34 7.66 -20.40
C ARG A 155 1.64 7.30 -21.13
N PRO A 156 2.81 7.28 -20.47
CA PRO A 156 4.05 6.85 -21.11
C PRO A 156 3.82 5.48 -21.76
N ASP A 157 4.22 5.35 -23.02
CA ASP A 157 4.06 4.11 -23.79
C ASP A 157 4.87 3.00 -23.09
N PRO A 158 4.22 1.90 -22.62
CA PRO A 158 4.91 0.84 -21.90
C PRO A 158 5.98 0.11 -22.73
N ASN A 159 6.03 0.35 -24.05
CA ASN A 159 7.01 -0.24 -24.96
C ASN A 159 8.22 0.67 -25.26
N ARG A 160 8.39 1.79 -24.54
CA ARG A 160 9.61 2.60 -24.59
C ARG A 160 10.48 2.35 -23.35
N PHE A 161 11.10 1.19 -23.29
CA PHE A 161 12.32 0.92 -22.52
C PHE A 161 13.26 0.07 -23.35
#